data_AF-A0A3L7W7M4-F1
#
_entry.id   AF-A0A3L7W7M4-F1
#
_cell.length_a   1.000
_cell.length_b   1.000
_cell.length_c   1.000
_cell.angle_alpha   90.00
_cell.angle_beta   90.00
_cell.angle_gamma   90.00
#
_symmetry.space_group_name_H-M   'P 1'
#
loop_
_entity.id
_entity.type
_entity.pdbx_description
1 polymer ?
#
loop_
_entity_poly.entity_id
_entity_poly.type
_entity_poly.pdbx_seq_one_letter_code
_entity_poly.pdbx_strand_id
1 'polypeptide(L)'
;MIMLLPALTTTAALLFATLLFDQYRQRRHPYQRAWALGATAFALAAAAETLASAVGWSEPLYRLWYISGAVWTAGWLGAGTILLLTKTRFGYWYALCLALAGLFTILVARRLEDPSAGPTALLYALTTWGASVAVGWLTYLGDHRWSRVAVGFTALLSALALPLLVLATLPAPGWAVNPTTGAPVALLLPPALRLLTPLLNISGALALLTGALFSIYVFMPKQRALPYSSDPGQRGDELLFNLLIAPVAITVNFVRSIPLALQAWRAGTLNRRVPATALIALGAFIPSLTDTLNRTGSTEFYQLGKLAGSVLLLLGFLASVDAIDEIRLPLVGRPLRRALHLLRHTR
;
A
#
# COMPACT_ATOMS: atom_id res chain seq x y z
N MET A 1 -18.25 -15.44 16.05
CA MET A 1 -16.99 -14.66 15.88
C MET A 1 -16.40 -14.76 14.47
N ILE A 2 -16.40 -15.94 13.83
CA ILE A 2 -15.72 -16.19 12.53
C ILE A 2 -16.15 -15.23 11.40
N MET A 3 -17.45 -14.92 11.26
CA MET A 3 -17.95 -14.00 10.23
C MET A 3 -17.84 -12.51 10.62
N LEU A 4 -17.76 -12.19 11.91
CA LEU A 4 -17.86 -10.81 12.40
C LEU A 4 -16.63 -9.98 12.00
N LEU A 5 -15.42 -10.52 12.18
CA LEU A 5 -14.18 -9.77 11.89
C LEU A 5 -14.02 -9.46 10.39
N PRO A 6 -14.23 -10.41 9.45
CA PRO A 6 -14.21 -10.11 8.02
C PRO A 6 -15.32 -9.14 7.61
N ALA A 7 -16.53 -9.27 8.17
CA ALA A 7 -17.64 -8.36 7.86
C ALA A 7 -17.37 -6.91 8.30
N LEU A 8 -16.82 -6.73 9.52
CA LEU A 8 -16.41 -5.41 10.01
C LEU A 8 -15.25 -4.84 9.18
N THR A 9 -14.27 -5.68 8.81
CA THR A 9 -13.16 -5.27 7.92
C THR A 9 -13.68 -4.82 6.57
N THR A 10 -14.60 -5.58 5.97
CA THR A 10 -15.24 -5.25 4.69
C THR A 10 -16.00 -3.94 4.77
N THR A 11 -16.76 -3.73 5.85
CA THR A 11 -17.53 -2.50 6.06
C THR A 11 -16.61 -1.28 6.18
N ALA A 12 -15.56 -1.38 7.00
CA ALA A 12 -14.58 -0.31 7.17
C ALA A 12 -13.82 -0.02 5.86
N ALA A 13 -13.40 -1.06 5.15
CA ALA A 13 -12.69 -0.93 3.87
C ALA A 13 -13.57 -0.33 2.77
N LEU A 14 -14.84 -0.75 2.64
CA LEU A 14 -15.80 -0.18 1.69
C LEU A 14 -16.09 1.29 2.01
N LEU A 15 -16.29 1.63 3.29
CA LEU A 15 -16.49 3.01 3.70
C LEU A 15 -15.26 3.87 3.37
N PHE A 16 -14.06 3.38 3.65
CA PHE A 16 -12.82 4.08 3.31
C PHE A 16 -12.67 4.27 1.79
N ALA A 17 -12.89 3.22 0.99
CA ALA A 17 -12.80 3.29 -0.47
C ALA A 17 -13.83 4.27 -1.08
N THR A 18 -15.07 4.24 -0.59
CA THR A 18 -16.13 5.16 -1.05
C THR A 18 -15.84 6.61 -0.70
N LEU A 19 -15.30 6.88 0.49
CA LEU A 19 -14.84 8.21 0.90
C LEU A 19 -13.68 8.72 0.03
N LEU A 20 -12.72 7.85 -0.32
CA LEU A 20 -11.65 8.20 -1.27
C LEU A 20 -12.19 8.54 -2.66
N PHE A 21 -13.18 7.79 -3.15
CA PHE A 21 -13.83 8.08 -4.43
C PHE A 21 -14.63 9.39 -4.39
N ASP A 22 -15.35 9.67 -3.30
CA ASP A 22 -16.04 10.95 -3.11
C ASP A 22 -15.05 12.11 -3.16
N GLN A 23 -13.93 11.99 -2.43
CA GLN A 23 -12.87 12.98 -2.43
C GLN A 23 -12.22 13.15 -3.82
N TYR A 24 -12.00 12.05 -4.54
CA TYR A 24 -11.48 12.08 -5.91
C TYR A 24 -12.46 12.77 -6.87
N ARG A 25 -13.76 12.51 -6.77
CA ARG A 25 -14.77 13.16 -7.63
C ARG A 25 -14.76 14.67 -7.47
N GLN A 26 -14.48 15.15 -6.26
CA GLN A 26 -14.43 16.57 -5.92
C GLN A 26 -13.11 17.23 -6.33
N ARG A 27 -11.95 16.66 -5.97
CA ARG A 27 -10.63 17.30 -6.18
C ARG A 27 -9.93 16.86 -7.47
N ARG A 28 -10.33 15.72 -8.04
CA ARG A 28 -9.80 15.12 -9.29
C ARG A 28 -8.29 14.87 -9.30
N HIS A 29 -7.65 14.74 -8.14
CA HIS A 29 -6.22 14.45 -8.10
C HIS A 29 -5.93 12.98 -8.45
N PRO A 30 -4.91 12.71 -9.28
CA PRO A 30 -4.63 11.36 -9.78
C PRO A 30 -4.25 10.37 -8.67
N TYR A 31 -3.54 10.84 -7.63
CA TYR A 31 -3.16 10.00 -6.48
C TYR A 31 -4.37 9.48 -5.70
N GLN A 32 -5.45 10.27 -5.59
CA GLN A 32 -6.67 9.85 -4.89
C GLN A 32 -7.37 8.72 -5.62
N ARG A 33 -7.38 8.76 -6.96
CA ARG A 33 -7.92 7.67 -7.78
C ARG A 33 -7.14 6.38 -7.56
N ALA A 34 -5.81 6.44 -7.56
CA ALA A 34 -4.98 5.26 -7.34
C ALA A 34 -5.18 4.67 -5.93
N TRP A 35 -5.23 5.51 -4.89
CA TRP A 35 -5.58 5.05 -3.54
C TRP A 35 -6.99 4.45 -3.47
N ALA A 36 -7.97 5.05 -4.13
CA ALA A 36 -9.33 4.52 -4.18
C ALA A 36 -9.37 3.13 -4.85
N LEU A 37 -8.64 2.93 -5.95
CA LEU A 37 -8.51 1.62 -6.60
C LEU A 37 -7.89 0.57 -5.67
N GLY A 38 -6.79 0.92 -4.98
CA GLY A 38 -6.16 0.03 -4.00
C GLY A 38 -7.08 -0.30 -2.81
N ALA A 39 -7.78 0.70 -2.27
CA ALA A 39 -8.74 0.52 -1.19
C ALA A 39 -9.94 -0.33 -1.61
N THR A 40 -10.44 -0.18 -2.84
CA THR A 40 -11.49 -1.05 -3.39
C THR A 40 -11.00 -2.48 -3.57
N ALA A 41 -9.79 -2.68 -4.07
CA ALA A 41 -9.21 -4.03 -4.20
C ALA A 41 -9.11 -4.73 -2.83
N PHE A 42 -8.71 -3.99 -1.79
CA PHE A 42 -8.70 -4.48 -0.42
C PHE A 42 -10.12 -4.81 0.09
N ALA A 43 -11.09 -3.92 -0.17
CA ALA A 43 -12.48 -4.13 0.21
C ALA A 43 -13.10 -5.36 -0.47
N LEU A 44 -12.79 -5.60 -1.75
CA LEU A 44 -13.23 -6.79 -2.48
C LEU A 44 -12.60 -8.07 -1.91
N ALA A 45 -11.34 -8.02 -1.47
CA ALA A 45 -10.69 -9.18 -0.84
C ALA A 45 -11.35 -9.51 0.50
N ALA A 46 -11.60 -8.50 1.33
CA ALA A 46 -12.31 -8.66 2.60
C ALA A 46 -13.74 -9.15 2.39
N ALA A 47 -14.44 -8.66 1.35
CA ALA A 47 -15.78 -9.10 0.99
C ALA A 47 -15.79 -10.57 0.56
N ALA A 48 -14.80 -11.00 -0.24
CA ALA A 48 -14.66 -12.39 -0.65
C ALA A 48 -14.47 -13.32 0.56
N GLU A 49 -13.65 -12.92 1.53
CA GLU A 49 -13.49 -13.68 2.78
C GLU A 49 -14.76 -13.67 3.66
N THR A 50 -15.48 -12.56 3.70
CA THR A 50 -16.76 -12.47 4.44
C THR A 50 -17.79 -13.41 3.85
N LEU A 51 -17.93 -13.42 2.53
CA LEU A 51 -18.83 -14.33 1.81
C LEU A 51 -18.37 -15.78 2.00
N ALA A 52 -17.07 -16.06 1.87
CA ALA A 52 -16.55 -17.41 2.09
C ALA A 52 -16.76 -17.90 3.53
N SER A 53 -16.71 -17.01 4.52
CA SER A 53 -17.02 -17.32 5.92
C SER A 53 -18.51 -17.60 6.16
N ALA A 54 -19.40 -17.10 5.28
CA ALA A 54 -20.84 -17.25 5.41
C ALA A 54 -21.39 -18.45 4.63
N VAL A 55 -20.91 -18.68 3.40
CA VAL A 55 -21.45 -19.70 2.48
C VAL A 55 -20.42 -20.72 2.02
N GLY A 56 -19.18 -20.64 2.51
CA GLY A 56 -18.07 -21.50 2.10
C GLY A 56 -17.26 -20.93 0.92
N TRP A 57 -16.03 -21.44 0.76
CA TRP A 57 -15.19 -21.06 -0.37
C TRP A 57 -15.71 -21.66 -1.67
N SER A 58 -15.56 -20.88 -2.74
CA SER A 58 -15.79 -21.29 -4.12
C SER A 58 -14.66 -20.75 -4.99
N GLU A 59 -14.47 -21.36 -6.15
CA GLU A 59 -13.45 -20.91 -7.10
C GLU A 59 -13.57 -19.41 -7.46
N PRO A 60 -14.75 -18.84 -7.75
CA PRO A 60 -14.88 -17.40 -8.01
C PRO A 60 -14.46 -16.52 -6.83
N LEU A 61 -14.84 -16.89 -5.59
CA LEU A 61 -14.43 -16.15 -4.39
C LEU A 61 -12.92 -16.23 -4.17
N TYR A 62 -12.33 -17.39 -4.41
CA TYR A 62 -10.88 -17.61 -4.30
C TYR A 62 -10.09 -16.78 -5.32
N ARG A 63 -10.55 -16.74 -6.57
CA ARG A 63 -9.98 -15.91 -7.64
C ARG A 63 -10.10 -14.43 -7.33
N LEU A 64 -11.28 -13.97 -6.86
CA LEU A 64 -11.53 -12.58 -6.47
C LEU A 64 -10.62 -12.17 -5.31
N TRP A 65 -10.57 -12.97 -4.25
CA TRP A 65 -9.70 -12.74 -3.09
C TRP A 65 -8.24 -12.58 -3.51
N TYR A 66 -7.75 -13.46 -4.38
CA TYR A 66 -6.37 -13.44 -4.79
C TYR A 66 -6.01 -12.21 -5.63
N ILE A 67 -6.78 -11.94 -6.69
CA ILE A 67 -6.47 -10.84 -7.60
C ILE A 67 -6.60 -9.47 -6.91
N SER A 68 -7.62 -9.29 -6.08
CA SER A 68 -7.87 -8.00 -5.44
C SER A 68 -6.96 -7.80 -4.23
N GLY A 69 -6.81 -8.82 -3.37
CA GLY A 69 -6.02 -8.75 -2.15
C GLY A 69 -4.52 -8.91 -2.39
N ALA A 70 -4.12 -10.05 -2.94
CA ALA A 70 -2.71 -10.41 -3.07
C ALA A 70 -2.01 -9.63 -4.18
N VAL A 71 -2.69 -9.34 -5.29
CA VAL A 71 -2.04 -8.73 -6.47
C VAL A 71 -2.23 -7.22 -6.52
N TRP A 72 -3.47 -6.71 -6.48
CA TRP A 72 -3.74 -5.31 -6.80
C TRP A 72 -3.59 -4.31 -5.64
N THR A 73 -3.95 -4.71 -4.41
CA THR A 73 -4.10 -3.78 -3.27
C THR A 73 -2.85 -2.92 -3.04
N ALA A 74 -1.70 -3.53 -2.73
CA ALA A 74 -0.51 -2.79 -2.34
C ALA A 74 0.09 -2.01 -3.51
N GLY A 75 0.04 -2.57 -4.72
CA GLY A 75 0.51 -1.91 -5.94
C GLY A 75 -0.22 -0.59 -6.20
N TRP A 76 -1.55 -0.59 -6.15
CA TRP A 76 -2.34 0.63 -6.36
C TRP A 76 -2.28 1.64 -5.20
N LEU A 77 -2.18 1.16 -3.95
CA LEU A 77 -1.94 2.05 -2.83
C LEU A 77 -0.57 2.75 -2.95
N GLY A 78 0.48 2.02 -3.31
CA GLY A 78 1.80 2.58 -3.60
C GLY A 78 1.80 3.52 -4.81
N ALA A 79 1.03 3.21 -5.86
CA ALA A 79 0.85 4.07 -7.03
C ALA A 79 0.29 5.45 -6.66
N GLY A 80 -0.62 5.53 -5.69
CA GLY A 80 -1.09 6.82 -5.19
C GLY A 80 0.04 7.63 -4.53
N THR A 81 0.93 7.00 -3.78
CA THR A 81 2.09 7.66 -3.18
C THR A 81 3.09 8.15 -4.23
N ILE A 82 3.32 7.36 -5.28
CA ILE A 82 4.16 7.76 -6.44
C ILE A 82 3.60 9.00 -7.12
N LEU A 83 2.28 9.05 -7.33
CA LEU A 83 1.59 10.19 -7.93
C LEU A 83 1.61 11.42 -7.00
N LEU A 84 1.50 11.21 -5.69
CA LEU A 84 1.61 12.28 -4.70
C LEU A 84 3.02 12.92 -4.71
N LEU A 85 4.06 12.08 -4.78
CA LEU A 85 5.46 12.49 -4.67
C LEU A 85 6.13 12.71 -6.03
N THR A 86 5.37 12.82 -7.12
CA THR A 86 5.89 12.96 -8.49
C THR A 86 6.89 14.11 -8.67
N LYS A 87 6.68 15.23 -7.96
CA LYS A 87 7.54 16.42 -8.03
C LYS A 87 8.79 16.34 -7.13
N THR A 88 9.00 15.23 -6.44
CA THR A 88 10.17 15.04 -5.57
C THR A 88 11.13 14.02 -6.19
N ARG A 89 12.32 13.88 -5.60
CA ARG A 89 13.30 12.86 -5.97
C ARG A 89 12.97 11.45 -5.45
N PHE A 90 11.73 11.23 -5.00
CA PHE A 90 11.26 9.93 -4.51
C PHE A 90 11.36 8.82 -5.57
N GLY A 91 11.45 9.16 -6.87
CA GLY A 91 11.68 8.19 -7.92
C GLY A 91 12.96 7.36 -7.77
N TYR A 92 14.04 7.87 -7.13
CA TYR A 92 15.23 7.06 -6.83
C TYR A 92 14.91 5.95 -5.83
N TRP A 93 14.17 6.29 -4.77
CA TRP A 93 13.73 5.32 -3.79
C TRP A 93 12.76 4.30 -4.41
N TYR A 94 11.85 4.75 -5.27
CA TYR A 94 10.95 3.83 -5.96
C TYR A 94 11.69 2.91 -6.95
N ALA A 95 12.71 3.40 -7.65
CA ALA A 95 13.59 2.56 -8.47
C ALA A 95 14.26 1.46 -7.61
N LEU A 96 14.80 1.81 -6.43
CA LEU A 96 15.30 0.80 -5.49
C LEU A 96 14.21 -0.20 -5.06
N CYS A 97 12.99 0.27 -4.80
CA CYS A 97 11.87 -0.61 -4.45
C CYS A 97 11.55 -1.61 -5.59
N LEU A 98 11.59 -1.17 -6.85
CA LEU A 98 11.44 -2.04 -8.03
C LEU A 98 12.61 -3.03 -8.15
N ALA A 99 13.85 -2.56 -7.96
CA ALA A 99 15.04 -3.42 -7.98
C ALA A 99 14.94 -4.55 -6.95
N LEU A 100 14.57 -4.22 -5.72
CA LEU A 100 14.31 -5.18 -4.65
C LEU A 100 13.16 -6.12 -5.01
N ALA A 101 12.06 -5.60 -5.56
CA ALA A 101 10.92 -6.42 -5.95
C ALA A 101 11.29 -7.48 -7.00
N GLY A 102 12.13 -7.14 -7.99
CA GLY A 102 12.70 -8.10 -8.95
C GLY A 102 13.56 -9.17 -8.27
N LEU A 103 14.46 -8.77 -7.36
CA LEU A 103 15.30 -9.69 -6.60
C LEU A 103 14.47 -10.66 -5.75
N PHE A 104 13.51 -10.15 -4.97
CA PHE A 104 12.66 -10.98 -4.13
C PHE A 104 11.76 -11.91 -4.96
N THR A 105 11.39 -11.53 -6.18
CA THR A 105 10.65 -12.42 -7.08
C THR A 105 11.47 -13.66 -7.45
N ILE A 106 12.77 -13.51 -7.71
CA ILE A 106 13.70 -14.64 -7.90
C ILE A 106 13.79 -15.49 -6.62
N LEU A 107 13.91 -14.87 -5.45
CA LEU A 107 13.98 -15.59 -4.18
C LEU A 107 12.70 -16.37 -3.85
N VAL A 108 11.53 -15.80 -4.15
CA VAL A 108 10.23 -16.47 -3.99
C VAL A 108 10.11 -17.64 -4.94
N ALA A 109 10.57 -17.50 -6.19
CA ALA A 109 10.52 -18.58 -7.18
C ALA A 109 11.31 -19.83 -6.76
N ARG A 110 12.42 -19.67 -6.02
CA ARG A 110 13.18 -20.81 -5.45
C ARG A 110 12.39 -21.64 -4.43
N ARG A 111 11.29 -21.09 -3.90
CA ARG A 111 10.39 -21.78 -2.97
C ARG A 111 9.14 -22.33 -3.67
N LEU A 112 9.00 -22.10 -4.98
CA LEU A 112 7.94 -22.69 -5.78
C LEU A 112 8.49 -24.00 -6.36
N GLU A 113 7.89 -25.12 -5.98
CA GLU A 113 8.21 -26.46 -6.50
C GLU A 113 7.66 -26.66 -7.91
N ASP A 114 7.93 -25.71 -8.82
CA ASP A 114 7.41 -25.71 -10.19
C ASP A 114 8.54 -25.35 -11.19
N PRO A 115 8.79 -26.18 -12.22
CA PRO A 115 9.85 -25.94 -13.21
C PRO A 115 9.73 -24.60 -13.96
N SER A 116 8.50 -24.10 -14.16
CA SER A 116 8.23 -22.84 -14.85
C SER A 116 8.54 -21.60 -14.00
N ALA A 117 8.67 -21.75 -12.68
CA ALA A 117 8.84 -20.63 -11.76
C ALA A 117 10.16 -19.88 -11.98
N GLY A 118 11.27 -20.60 -12.21
CA GLY A 118 12.59 -19.99 -12.42
C GLY A 118 12.65 -19.09 -13.65
N PRO A 119 12.36 -19.60 -14.86
CA PRO A 119 12.34 -18.78 -16.08
C PRO A 119 11.38 -17.60 -16.01
N THR A 120 10.18 -17.82 -15.46
CA THR A 120 9.17 -16.76 -15.28
C THR A 120 9.68 -15.66 -14.35
N ALA A 121 10.29 -16.04 -13.23
CA ALA A 121 10.84 -15.08 -12.27
C ALA A 121 11.99 -14.27 -12.86
N LEU A 122 12.84 -14.90 -13.70
CA LEU A 122 13.90 -14.19 -14.40
C LEU A 122 13.33 -13.15 -15.37
N LEU A 123 12.33 -13.51 -16.20
CA LEU A 123 11.65 -12.57 -17.09
C LEU A 123 11.05 -11.39 -16.31
N TYR A 124 10.35 -11.68 -15.22
CA TYR A 124 9.73 -10.69 -14.35
C TYR A 124 10.78 -9.79 -13.66
N ALA A 125 11.89 -10.35 -13.21
CA ALA A 125 12.97 -9.58 -12.61
C ALA A 125 13.64 -8.65 -13.62
N LEU A 126 13.97 -9.15 -14.83
CA LEU A 126 14.59 -8.36 -15.89
C LEU A 126 13.69 -7.21 -16.34
N THR A 127 12.39 -7.46 -16.55
CA THR A 127 11.42 -6.41 -16.91
C THR A 127 11.28 -5.37 -15.81
N THR A 128 11.25 -5.79 -14.54
CA THR A 128 11.16 -4.90 -13.38
C THR A 128 12.45 -4.08 -13.18
N TRP A 129 13.63 -4.67 -13.44
CA TRP A 129 14.90 -3.96 -13.41
C TRP A 129 15.03 -2.96 -14.55
N GLY A 130 14.52 -3.28 -15.74
CA GLY A 130 14.39 -2.31 -16.82
C GLY A 130 13.52 -1.11 -16.43
N ALA A 131 12.36 -1.35 -15.79
CA ALA A 131 11.50 -0.30 -15.27
C ALA A 131 12.20 0.52 -14.15
N SER A 132 12.96 -0.14 -13.27
CA SER A 132 13.77 0.50 -12.23
C SER A 132 14.80 1.47 -12.85
N VAL A 133 15.56 1.02 -13.85
CA VAL A 133 16.54 1.86 -14.55
C VAL A 133 15.85 3.04 -15.23
N ALA A 134 14.72 2.81 -15.92
CA ALA A 134 13.97 3.89 -16.57
C ALA A 134 13.46 4.94 -15.58
N VAL A 135 12.90 4.51 -14.44
CA VAL A 135 12.44 5.40 -13.37
C VAL A 135 13.60 6.18 -12.77
N GLY A 136 14.71 5.49 -12.43
CA GLY A 136 15.90 6.13 -11.87
C GLY A 136 16.52 7.15 -12.83
N TRP A 137 16.57 6.82 -14.12
CA TRP A 137 17.09 7.69 -15.16
C TRP A 137 16.22 8.93 -15.37
N LEU A 138 14.90 8.78 -15.51
CA LEU A 138 13.98 9.92 -15.60
C LEU A 138 14.03 10.78 -14.33
N THR A 139 14.17 10.15 -13.17
CA THR A 139 14.34 10.88 -11.90
C THR A 139 15.64 11.67 -11.92
N TYR A 140 16.73 11.12 -12.44
CA TYR A 140 18.01 11.81 -12.59
C TYR A 140 17.88 13.05 -13.47
N LEU A 141 17.24 12.91 -14.63
CA LEU A 141 16.93 14.03 -15.53
C LEU A 141 15.95 15.06 -14.96
N GLY A 142 15.38 14.83 -13.77
CA GLY A 142 14.36 15.69 -13.17
C GLY A 142 13.00 15.62 -13.89
N ASP A 143 12.80 14.62 -14.76
CA ASP A 143 11.57 14.48 -15.53
C ASP A 143 10.47 13.79 -14.71
N HIS A 144 9.42 14.54 -14.38
CA HIS A 144 8.23 14.07 -13.66
C HIS A 144 7.52 12.89 -14.36
N ARG A 145 7.84 12.58 -15.62
CA ARG A 145 7.35 11.38 -16.33
C ARG A 145 7.74 10.07 -15.67
N TRP A 146 8.74 10.05 -14.79
CA TRP A 146 9.11 8.85 -14.02
C TRP A 146 7.90 8.23 -13.31
N SER A 147 6.98 9.05 -12.78
CA SER A 147 5.79 8.56 -12.08
C SER A 147 4.76 7.93 -13.03
N ARG A 148 4.68 8.42 -14.28
CA ARG A 148 3.84 7.81 -15.32
C ARG A 148 4.38 6.45 -15.75
N VAL A 149 5.69 6.30 -15.88
CA VAL A 149 6.32 5.00 -16.16
C VAL A 149 6.05 4.02 -15.01
N ALA A 150 6.26 4.45 -13.77
CA ALA A 150 6.00 3.65 -12.58
C ALA A 150 4.54 3.18 -12.48
N VAL A 151 3.57 4.10 -12.58
CA VAL A 151 2.14 3.77 -12.50
C VAL A 151 1.68 2.97 -13.72
N GLY A 152 2.21 3.27 -14.91
CA GLY A 152 1.97 2.49 -16.12
C GLY A 152 2.43 1.05 -15.96
N PHE A 153 3.58 0.83 -15.34
CA PHE A 153 4.08 -0.51 -15.00
C PHE A 153 3.18 -1.23 -13.99
N THR A 154 2.73 -0.55 -12.92
CA THR A 154 1.73 -1.11 -11.98
C THR A 154 0.45 -1.51 -12.69
N ALA A 155 -0.06 -0.67 -13.59
CA ALA A 155 -1.27 -0.94 -14.36
C ALA A 155 -1.08 -2.11 -15.34
N LEU A 156 0.07 -2.19 -16.02
CA LEU A 156 0.42 -3.29 -16.92
C LEU A 156 0.46 -4.63 -16.18
N LEU A 157 1.17 -4.71 -15.04
CA LEU A 157 1.22 -5.93 -14.23
C LEU A 157 -0.17 -6.29 -13.67
N SER A 158 -0.97 -5.30 -13.28
CA SER A 158 -2.35 -5.51 -12.83
C SER A 158 -3.22 -6.08 -13.94
N ALA A 159 -3.07 -5.59 -15.17
CA ALA A 159 -3.80 -6.07 -16.34
C ALA A 159 -3.33 -7.47 -16.77
N LEU A 160 -2.02 -7.74 -16.75
CA LEU A 160 -1.43 -9.04 -17.06
C LEU A 160 -1.93 -10.14 -16.11
N ALA A 161 -2.20 -9.80 -14.85
CA ALA A 161 -2.71 -10.74 -13.87
C ALA A 161 -4.11 -11.28 -14.22
N LEU A 162 -4.93 -10.54 -14.99
CA LEU A 162 -6.29 -10.97 -15.36
C LEU A 162 -6.33 -12.20 -16.26
N PRO A 163 -5.69 -12.22 -17.45
CA PRO A 163 -5.68 -13.43 -18.28
C PRO A 163 -4.96 -14.58 -17.59
N LEU A 164 -3.87 -14.33 -16.84
CA LEU A 164 -3.19 -15.36 -16.08
C LEU A 164 -4.09 -16.00 -15.02
N LEU A 165 -5.00 -15.22 -14.41
CA LEU A 165 -6.01 -15.74 -13.51
C LEU A 165 -7.07 -16.48 -14.30
N VAL A 166 -7.80 -15.82 -15.19
CA VAL A 166 -9.00 -16.37 -15.87
C VAL A 166 -8.69 -17.66 -16.64
N LEU A 167 -7.51 -17.76 -17.25
CA LEU A 167 -7.11 -18.93 -18.05
C LEU A 167 -6.49 -20.05 -17.21
N ALA A 168 -6.20 -19.82 -15.92
CA ALA A 168 -5.63 -20.85 -15.06
C ALA A 168 -6.68 -21.94 -14.78
N THR A 169 -6.35 -23.19 -15.07
CA THR A 169 -7.15 -24.35 -14.66
C THR A 169 -6.80 -24.73 -13.23
N LEU A 170 -7.76 -24.66 -12.31
CA LEU A 170 -7.55 -25.01 -10.91
C LEU A 170 -8.04 -26.43 -10.63
N PRO A 171 -7.21 -27.31 -10.03
CA PRO A 171 -7.66 -28.63 -9.61
C PRO A 171 -8.86 -28.52 -8.66
N ALA A 172 -9.80 -29.46 -8.76
CA ALA A 172 -10.96 -29.51 -7.87
C ALA A 172 -10.49 -29.52 -6.39
N PRO A 173 -11.13 -28.73 -5.50
CA PRO A 173 -12.40 -28.02 -5.67
C PRO A 173 -12.31 -26.61 -6.27
N GLY A 174 -11.16 -26.21 -6.82
CA GLY A 174 -10.94 -24.89 -7.44
C GLY A 174 -10.54 -23.78 -6.44
N TRP A 175 -10.30 -24.14 -5.18
CA TRP A 175 -9.84 -23.25 -4.13
C TRP A 175 -9.06 -24.02 -3.07
N ALA A 176 -8.21 -23.34 -2.30
CA ALA A 176 -7.46 -23.95 -1.21
C ALA A 176 -7.39 -23.05 0.01
N VAL A 177 -7.50 -23.67 1.18
CA VAL A 177 -7.29 -23.06 2.49
C VAL A 177 -6.23 -23.84 3.25
N ASN A 178 -5.56 -23.18 4.18
CA ASN A 178 -4.70 -23.84 5.14
C ASN A 178 -5.57 -24.74 6.06
N PRO A 179 -5.27 -26.04 6.21
CA PRO A 179 -6.08 -26.95 7.02
C PRO A 179 -6.17 -26.59 8.50
N THR A 180 -5.12 -25.96 9.04
CA THR A 180 -5.03 -25.56 10.45
C THR A 180 -5.76 -24.24 10.69
N THR A 181 -5.55 -23.25 9.82
CA THR A 181 -6.05 -21.88 10.05
C THR A 181 -7.37 -21.59 9.35
N GLY A 182 -7.77 -22.37 8.34
CA GLY A 182 -8.91 -22.08 7.46
C GLY A 182 -8.70 -20.86 6.56
N ALA A 183 -7.53 -20.22 6.62
CA ALA A 183 -7.22 -19.05 5.81
C ALA A 183 -6.94 -19.46 4.35
N PRO A 184 -7.37 -18.67 3.35
CA PRO A 184 -7.10 -18.95 1.95
C PRO A 184 -5.58 -18.96 1.66
N VAL A 185 -5.13 -19.93 0.87
CA VAL A 185 -3.73 -20.08 0.46
C VAL A 185 -3.62 -20.10 -1.04
N ALA A 186 -2.59 -19.46 -1.60
CA ALA A 186 -2.41 -19.31 -3.04
C ALA A 186 -1.89 -20.56 -3.78
N LEU A 187 -1.94 -21.75 -3.15
CA LEU A 187 -1.21 -22.93 -3.62
C LEU A 187 -1.67 -23.44 -4.99
N LEU A 188 -2.96 -23.34 -5.30
CA LEU A 188 -3.52 -23.82 -6.57
C LEU A 188 -3.23 -22.90 -7.76
N LEU A 189 -2.78 -21.68 -7.51
CA LEU A 189 -2.57 -20.68 -8.55
C LEU A 189 -1.21 -20.89 -9.24
N PRO A 190 -1.11 -20.66 -10.55
CA PRO A 190 0.12 -20.90 -11.30
C PRO A 190 1.25 -19.95 -10.87
N PRO A 191 2.52 -20.37 -10.96
CA PRO A 191 3.67 -19.51 -10.65
C PRO A 191 3.65 -18.17 -11.39
N ALA A 192 3.23 -18.16 -12.66
CA ALA A 192 3.11 -16.95 -13.47
C ALA A 192 2.24 -15.86 -12.83
N LEU A 193 1.18 -16.24 -12.15
CA LEU A 193 0.33 -15.32 -11.43
C LEU A 193 0.90 -15.02 -10.02
N ARG A 194 1.42 -16.07 -9.34
CA ARG A 194 1.97 -15.93 -7.99
C ARG A 194 3.17 -15.00 -7.89
N LEU A 195 4.01 -14.99 -8.93
CA LEU A 195 5.21 -14.17 -8.99
C LEU A 195 4.92 -12.69 -9.31
N LEU A 196 3.70 -12.32 -9.72
CA LEU A 196 3.30 -10.90 -9.82
C LEU A 196 3.07 -10.26 -8.45
N THR A 197 2.69 -11.06 -7.45
CA THR A 197 2.44 -10.62 -6.06
C THR A 197 3.66 -9.93 -5.45
N PRO A 198 4.87 -10.53 -5.38
CA PRO A 198 6.03 -9.86 -4.81
C PRO A 198 6.41 -8.59 -5.57
N LEU A 199 6.23 -8.54 -6.89
CA LEU A 199 6.51 -7.33 -7.68
C LEU A 199 5.66 -6.14 -7.24
N LEU A 200 4.35 -6.32 -7.20
CA LEU A 200 3.40 -5.26 -6.85
C LEU A 200 3.39 -4.97 -5.36
N ASN A 201 3.53 -5.99 -4.51
CA ASN A 201 3.46 -5.81 -3.06
C ASN A 201 4.73 -5.20 -2.48
N ILE A 202 5.93 -5.66 -2.88
CA ILE A 202 7.17 -5.11 -2.34
C ILE A 202 7.34 -3.67 -2.79
N SER A 203 7.20 -3.43 -4.10
CA SER A 203 7.34 -2.07 -4.63
C SER A 203 6.26 -1.13 -4.09
N GLY A 204 5.00 -1.58 -4.06
CA GLY A 204 3.87 -0.80 -3.59
C GLY A 204 3.87 -0.54 -2.09
N ALA A 205 4.11 -1.56 -1.25
CA ALA A 205 4.10 -1.42 0.20
C ALA A 205 5.28 -0.59 0.71
N LEU A 206 6.50 -0.80 0.17
CA LEU A 206 7.65 0.02 0.53
C LEU A 206 7.43 1.48 0.13
N ALA A 207 6.91 1.74 -1.08
CA ALA A 207 6.57 3.09 -1.52
C ALA A 207 5.52 3.73 -0.61
N LEU A 208 4.44 3.02 -0.28
CA LEU A 208 3.37 3.50 0.58
C LEU A 208 3.87 3.84 1.98
N LEU A 209 4.57 2.91 2.63
CA LEU A 209 5.06 3.07 4.00
C LEU A 209 6.06 4.23 4.10
N THR A 210 7.07 4.23 3.24
CA THR A 210 8.11 5.27 3.26
C THR A 210 7.59 6.63 2.82
N GLY A 211 6.67 6.70 1.86
CA GLY A 211 6.04 7.96 1.49
C GLY A 211 5.13 8.52 2.57
N ALA A 212 4.49 7.66 3.38
CA ALA A 212 3.76 8.09 4.57
C ALA A 212 4.71 8.64 5.64
N LEU A 213 5.82 7.95 5.93
CA LEU A 213 6.86 8.43 6.85
C LEU A 213 7.49 9.75 6.37
N PHE A 214 7.77 9.86 5.08
CA PHE A 214 8.25 11.09 4.45
C PHE A 214 7.23 12.23 4.60
N SER A 215 5.94 11.95 4.42
CA SER A 215 4.87 12.95 4.60
C SER A 215 4.78 13.41 6.06
N ILE A 216 4.87 12.48 7.03
CA ILE A 216 4.96 12.79 8.46
C ILE A 216 6.14 13.74 8.72
N TYR A 217 7.33 13.40 8.22
CA TYR A 217 8.53 14.22 8.34
C TYR A 217 8.35 15.63 7.76
N VAL A 218 7.67 15.75 6.61
CA VAL A 218 7.44 17.03 5.94
C VAL A 218 6.55 17.96 6.76
N PHE A 219 5.54 17.44 7.45
CA PHE A 219 4.55 18.24 8.19
C PHE A 219 4.83 18.41 9.68
N MET A 220 5.74 17.64 10.27
CA MET A 220 6.14 17.81 11.67
C MET A 220 7.22 18.88 11.84
N PRO A 221 7.40 19.46 13.05
CA PRO A 221 8.54 20.33 13.35
C PRO A 221 9.86 19.62 13.06
N LYS A 222 10.81 20.31 12.41
CA LYS A 222 12.03 19.67 11.88
C LYS A 222 13.25 20.09 12.68
N GLN A 223 14.05 19.11 13.08
CA GLN A 223 15.43 19.30 13.54
C GLN A 223 16.38 18.62 12.56
N ARG A 224 17.15 19.42 11.83
CA ARG A 224 18.15 18.92 10.87
C ARG A 224 19.49 18.79 11.57
N ALA A 225 19.79 17.58 12.06
CA ALA A 225 21.08 17.25 12.67
C ALA A 225 22.14 16.87 11.63
N LEU A 226 21.73 16.22 10.55
CA LEU A 226 22.60 15.88 9.43
C LEU A 226 22.15 16.64 8.17
N PRO A 227 23.00 17.51 7.59
CA PRO A 227 22.69 18.18 6.34
C PRO A 227 22.76 17.19 5.18
N TYR A 228 21.85 17.33 4.22
CA TYR A 228 21.94 16.73 2.90
C TYR A 228 21.24 17.65 1.90
N SER A 229 21.68 17.63 0.65
CA SER A 229 21.07 18.39 -0.44
C SER A 229 20.32 17.47 -1.40
N SER A 230 19.20 17.97 -1.92
CA SER A 230 18.43 17.31 -2.98
C SER A 230 18.35 18.18 -4.24
N ASP A 231 19.25 19.17 -4.35
CA ASP A 231 19.33 20.10 -5.46
C ASP A 231 19.62 19.35 -6.79
N PRO A 232 18.76 19.53 -7.81
CA PRO A 232 18.96 19.02 -9.17
C PRO A 232 20.25 19.41 -9.88
N GLY A 233 20.82 20.58 -9.58
CA GLY A 233 21.95 21.16 -10.30
C GLY A 233 23.33 20.74 -9.77
N GLN A 234 23.36 19.85 -8.78
CA GLN A 234 24.60 19.40 -8.16
C GLN A 234 25.50 18.64 -9.13
N ARG A 235 26.82 18.67 -8.86
CA ARG A 235 27.77 17.85 -9.61
C ARG A 235 27.46 16.37 -9.37
N GLY A 236 27.79 15.50 -10.32
CA GLY A 236 27.38 14.08 -10.28
C GLY A 236 27.93 13.31 -9.06
N ASP A 237 29.14 13.62 -8.64
CA ASP A 237 29.79 13.11 -7.43
C ASP A 237 29.08 13.59 -6.15
N GLU A 238 28.73 14.87 -6.07
CA GLU A 238 27.95 15.43 -4.97
C GLU A 238 26.56 14.80 -4.88
N LEU A 239 25.90 14.59 -6.03
CA LEU A 239 24.62 13.90 -6.09
C LEU A 239 24.74 12.45 -5.58
N LEU A 240 25.75 11.70 -6.03
CA LEU A 240 25.99 10.32 -5.59
C LEU A 240 26.25 10.25 -4.08
N PHE A 241 27.07 11.16 -3.55
CA PHE A 241 27.31 11.25 -2.11
C PHE A 241 26.03 11.58 -1.34
N ASN A 242 25.25 12.56 -1.81
CA ASN A 242 23.98 12.93 -1.19
C ASN A 242 22.95 11.79 -1.25
N LEU A 243 22.90 11.02 -2.34
CA LEU A 243 22.04 9.83 -2.45
C LEU A 243 22.47 8.73 -1.49
N LEU A 244 23.78 8.56 -1.27
CA LEU A 244 24.32 7.54 -0.36
C LEU A 244 24.07 7.90 1.11
N ILE A 245 24.21 9.18 1.48
CA ILE A 245 23.98 9.63 2.85
C ILE A 245 22.50 9.92 3.15
N ALA A 246 21.67 10.19 2.14
CA ALA A 246 20.26 10.56 2.31
C ALA A 246 19.47 9.58 3.19
N PRO A 247 19.56 8.24 3.03
CA PRO A 247 18.86 7.31 3.92
C PRO A 247 19.21 7.50 5.40
N VAL A 248 20.50 7.70 5.69
CA VAL A 248 21.00 7.91 7.06
C VAL A 248 20.59 9.30 7.56
N ALA A 249 20.79 10.35 6.77
CA ALA A 249 20.43 11.72 7.13
C ALA A 249 18.93 11.88 7.36
N ILE A 250 18.08 11.34 6.49
CA ILE A 250 16.62 11.35 6.65
C ILE A 250 16.22 10.63 7.94
N THR A 251 16.79 9.45 8.21
CA THR A 251 16.48 8.67 9.41
C THR A 251 16.88 9.41 10.69
N VAL A 252 18.11 9.93 10.75
CA VAL A 252 18.59 10.68 11.92
C VAL A 252 17.78 11.96 12.12
N ASN A 253 17.52 12.71 11.06
CA ASN A 253 16.71 13.93 11.13
C ASN A 253 15.26 13.62 11.54
N PHE A 254 14.69 12.52 11.07
CA PHE A 254 13.36 12.06 11.47
C PHE A 254 13.32 11.80 12.98
N VAL A 255 14.23 10.95 13.49
CA VAL A 255 14.28 10.58 14.91
C VAL A 255 14.50 11.81 15.80
N ARG A 256 15.43 12.70 15.40
CA ARG A 256 15.69 13.95 16.12
C ARG A 256 14.50 14.90 16.15
N SER A 257 13.61 14.80 15.18
CA SER A 257 12.39 15.64 15.09
C SER A 257 11.24 15.11 15.95
N ILE A 258 11.27 13.85 16.41
CA ILE A 258 10.19 13.23 17.20
C ILE A 258 9.91 13.99 18.52
N PRO A 259 10.91 14.36 19.35
CA PRO A 259 10.64 15.09 20.59
C PRO A 259 9.90 16.41 20.36
N LEU A 260 10.27 17.16 19.31
CA LEU A 260 9.60 18.40 18.93
C LEU A 260 8.17 18.15 18.45
N ALA A 261 7.95 17.08 17.68
CA ALA A 261 6.61 16.67 17.28
C ALA A 261 5.73 16.29 18.46
N LEU A 262 6.28 15.61 19.48
CA LEU A 262 5.58 15.26 20.72
C LEU A 262 5.26 16.50 21.57
N GLN A 263 6.17 17.47 21.64
CA GLN A 263 5.92 18.75 22.31
C GLN A 263 4.80 19.52 21.60
N ALA A 264 4.86 19.63 20.27
CA ALA A 264 3.81 20.28 19.47
C ALA A 264 2.45 19.54 19.58
N TRP A 265 2.47 18.21 19.70
CA TRP A 265 1.25 17.43 19.97
C TRP A 265 0.63 17.83 21.29
N ARG A 266 1.42 17.81 22.37
CA ARG A 266 0.96 18.16 23.72
C ARG A 266 0.48 19.61 23.81
N ALA A 267 1.10 20.51 23.05
CA ALA A 267 0.70 21.91 22.96
C ALA A 267 -0.50 22.17 22.03
N GLY A 268 -1.02 21.16 21.31
CA GLY A 268 -2.13 21.32 20.37
C GLY A 268 -1.77 22.06 19.07
N THR A 269 -0.49 22.33 18.81
CA THR A 269 0.00 23.09 17.65
C THR A 269 0.48 22.22 16.49
N LEU A 270 0.55 20.90 16.68
CA LEU A 270 0.99 19.97 15.65
C LEU A 270 0.03 19.96 14.45
N ASN A 271 0.60 19.98 13.24
CA ASN A 271 -0.18 19.85 12.02
C ASN A 271 -0.99 18.54 12.02
N ARG A 272 -2.31 18.64 11.85
CA ARG A 272 -3.26 17.50 11.87
C ARG A 272 -2.90 16.37 10.90
N ARG A 273 -2.19 16.69 9.81
CA ARG A 273 -1.73 15.69 8.83
C ARG A 273 -0.74 14.70 9.42
N VAL A 274 0.01 15.08 10.47
CA VAL A 274 0.99 14.22 11.13
C VAL A 274 0.30 13.03 11.83
N PRO A 275 -0.62 13.23 12.80
CA PRO A 275 -1.43 12.14 13.37
C PRO A 275 -2.15 11.31 12.31
N ALA A 276 -2.80 11.98 11.37
CA ALA A 276 -3.63 11.34 10.37
C ALA A 276 -2.80 10.39 9.49
N THR A 277 -1.65 10.86 9.02
CA THR A 277 -0.73 10.05 8.21
C THR A 277 -0.08 8.92 9.02
N ALA A 278 0.20 9.14 10.31
CA ALA A 278 0.69 8.09 11.19
C ALA A 278 -0.34 6.95 11.37
N LEU A 279 -1.62 7.29 11.57
CA LEU A 279 -2.70 6.29 11.60
C LEU A 279 -2.82 5.53 10.28
N ILE A 280 -2.72 6.22 9.13
CA ILE A 280 -2.72 5.57 7.81
C ILE A 280 -1.53 4.63 7.65
N ALA A 281 -0.33 5.05 8.04
CA ALA A 281 0.88 4.24 7.95
C ALA A 281 0.79 2.98 8.82
N LEU A 282 0.34 3.13 10.08
CA LEU A 282 0.10 2.00 10.97
C LEU A 282 -0.98 1.07 10.42
N GLY A 283 -2.07 1.62 9.90
CA GLY A 283 -3.17 0.86 9.33
C GLY A 283 -2.76 0.03 8.11
N ALA A 284 -1.88 0.57 7.26
CA ALA A 284 -1.32 -0.16 6.13
C ALA A 284 -0.29 -1.23 6.55
N PHE A 285 0.43 -1.03 7.65
CA PHE A 285 1.52 -1.92 8.08
C PHE A 285 1.05 -3.11 8.93
N ILE A 286 0.07 -2.92 9.82
CA ILE A 286 -0.40 -3.96 10.75
C ILE A 286 -0.85 -5.26 10.05
N PRO A 287 -1.61 -5.23 8.93
CA PRO A 287 -1.95 -6.45 8.20
C PRO A 287 -0.72 -7.25 7.74
N SER A 288 0.37 -6.56 7.36
CA SER A 288 1.61 -7.21 6.94
C SER A 288 2.34 -7.88 8.10
N LEU A 289 2.34 -7.27 9.30
CA LEU A 289 2.90 -7.88 10.51
C LEU A 289 2.11 -9.12 10.94
N THR A 290 0.79 -9.03 10.92
CA THR A 290 -0.10 -10.11 11.35
C THR A 290 -0.17 -11.27 10.35
N ASP A 291 0.10 -11.04 9.06
CA ASP A 291 0.34 -12.14 8.09
C ASP A 291 1.54 -13.00 8.48
N THR A 292 2.59 -12.41 9.05
CA THR A 292 3.75 -13.17 9.53
C THR A 292 3.38 -14.06 10.72
N LEU A 293 2.51 -13.57 11.62
CA LEU A 293 1.97 -14.34 12.76
C LEU A 293 0.95 -15.41 12.33
N ASN A 294 0.25 -15.21 11.21
CA ASN A 294 -0.61 -16.23 10.62
C ASN A 294 0.20 -17.48 10.23
N ARG A 295 1.43 -17.30 9.75
CA ARG A 295 2.33 -18.40 9.37
C ARG A 295 2.78 -19.24 10.56
N THR A 296 2.67 -18.71 11.78
CA THR A 296 2.92 -19.44 13.03
C THR A 296 1.64 -20.08 13.61
N GLY A 297 0.53 -20.08 12.86
CA GLY A 297 -0.68 -20.86 13.16
C GLY A 297 -1.85 -20.09 13.78
N SER A 298 -1.77 -18.75 13.93
CA SER A 298 -2.87 -17.98 14.53
C SER A 298 -3.68 -17.18 13.51
N THR A 299 -4.86 -17.71 13.16
CA THR A 299 -5.83 -17.05 12.27
C THR A 299 -6.47 -15.82 12.88
N GLU A 300 -6.69 -15.82 14.20
CA GLU A 300 -7.41 -14.74 14.89
C GLU A 300 -6.61 -13.44 14.83
N PHE A 301 -5.30 -13.49 15.08
CA PHE A 301 -4.43 -12.31 14.96
C PHE A 301 -4.36 -11.78 13.53
N TYR A 302 -4.45 -12.66 12.53
CA TYR A 302 -4.52 -12.26 11.12
C TYR A 302 -5.79 -11.46 10.80
N GLN A 303 -6.96 -11.96 11.21
CA GLN A 303 -8.23 -11.27 10.99
C GLN A 303 -8.36 -9.98 11.82
N LEU A 304 -7.89 -10.01 13.08
CA LEU A 304 -7.82 -8.83 13.93
C LEU A 304 -6.87 -7.77 13.35
N GLY A 305 -5.74 -8.18 12.78
CA GLY A 305 -4.80 -7.29 12.12
C GLY A 305 -5.40 -6.57 10.91
N LYS A 306 -6.16 -7.28 10.08
CA LYS A 306 -6.88 -6.66 8.95
C LYS A 306 -7.97 -5.70 9.42
N LEU A 307 -8.73 -6.06 10.45
CA LEU A 307 -9.73 -5.18 11.03
C LEU A 307 -9.08 -3.91 11.60
N ALA A 308 -8.09 -4.06 12.48
CA ALA A 308 -7.35 -2.94 13.05
C ALA A 308 -6.73 -2.06 11.95
N GLY A 309 -6.12 -2.69 10.93
CA GLY A 309 -5.58 -2.00 9.77
C GLY A 309 -6.62 -1.14 9.04
N SER A 310 -7.76 -1.73 8.70
CA SER A 310 -8.85 -1.04 8.00
C SER A 310 -9.47 0.11 8.81
N VAL A 311 -9.62 -0.08 10.12
CA VAL A 311 -10.14 0.95 11.03
C VAL A 311 -9.15 2.10 11.15
N LEU A 312 -7.86 1.82 11.31
CA LEU A 312 -6.82 2.85 11.40
C LEU A 312 -6.68 3.65 10.09
N LEU A 313 -6.79 2.98 8.93
CA LEU A 313 -6.85 3.66 7.63
C LEU A 313 -8.05 4.62 7.55
N LEU A 314 -9.24 4.15 7.94
CA LEU A 314 -10.46 4.95 7.94
C LEU A 314 -10.34 6.14 8.92
N LEU A 315 -9.92 5.90 10.16
CA LEU A 315 -9.75 6.95 11.18
C LEU A 315 -8.70 7.97 10.76
N GLY A 316 -7.57 7.50 10.20
CA GLY A 316 -6.53 8.35 9.66
C GLY A 316 -7.03 9.22 8.51
N PHE A 317 -7.82 8.67 7.59
CA PHE A 317 -8.46 9.44 6.53
C PHE A 317 -9.40 10.51 7.09
N LEU A 318 -10.30 10.15 8.01
CA LEU A 318 -11.25 11.08 8.63
C LEU A 318 -10.55 12.19 9.42
N ALA A 319 -9.44 11.87 10.07
CA ALA A 319 -8.58 12.84 10.73
C ALA A 319 -7.88 13.78 9.74
N SER A 320 -7.61 13.32 8.51
CA SER A 320 -6.99 14.12 7.45
C SER A 320 -7.94 15.10 6.74
N VAL A 321 -9.26 14.95 6.89
CA VAL A 321 -10.25 15.79 6.20
C VAL A 321 -10.20 17.22 6.74
N ASP A 322 -9.77 18.17 5.91
CA ASP A 322 -9.64 19.58 6.29
C ASP A 322 -11.03 20.21 6.54
N ALA A 323 -11.93 20.14 5.56
CA ALA A 323 -13.31 20.62 5.66
C ALA A 323 -14.32 19.47 5.77
N ILE A 324 -15.06 19.39 6.87
CA ILE A 324 -16.02 18.31 7.15
C ILE A 324 -17.12 18.24 6.06
N ASP A 325 -17.48 19.38 5.46
CA ASP A 325 -18.46 19.49 4.38
C ASP A 325 -18.04 18.82 3.06
N GLU A 326 -16.76 18.43 2.94
CA GLU A 326 -16.29 17.60 1.82
C GLU A 326 -16.88 16.19 1.85
N ILE A 327 -17.37 15.70 3.00
CA ILE A 327 -17.98 14.37 3.08
C ILE A 327 -19.41 14.46 2.55
N ARG A 328 -19.66 14.03 1.31
CA ARG A 328 -20.96 14.19 0.61
C ARG A 328 -21.73 12.89 0.38
N LEU A 329 -21.34 11.81 1.07
CA LEU A 329 -22.04 10.53 0.97
C LEU A 329 -23.53 10.65 1.36
N PRO A 330 -24.47 10.16 0.54
CA PRO A 330 -25.91 10.39 0.74
C PRO A 330 -26.45 9.74 2.02
N LEU A 331 -26.00 8.52 2.35
CA LEU A 331 -26.48 7.77 3.50
C LEU A 331 -25.65 8.03 4.77
N VAL A 332 -24.32 8.02 4.63
CA VAL A 332 -23.38 8.05 5.78
C VAL A 332 -22.79 9.44 6.02
N GLY A 333 -22.95 10.39 5.10
CA GLY A 333 -22.29 11.70 5.20
C GLY A 333 -22.80 12.52 6.37
N ARG A 334 -24.12 12.67 6.53
CA ARG A 334 -24.72 13.43 7.66
C ARG A 334 -24.28 12.91 9.04
N PRO A 335 -24.40 11.61 9.37
CA PRO A 335 -23.98 11.12 10.69
C PRO A 335 -22.47 11.27 10.89
N LEU A 336 -21.66 11.01 9.86
CA LEU A 336 -20.20 11.14 9.94
C LEU A 336 -19.77 12.60 10.16
N ARG A 337 -20.38 13.56 9.46
CA ARG A 337 -20.12 15.00 9.67
C ARG A 337 -20.48 15.41 11.11
N ARG A 338 -21.64 15.01 11.61
CA ARG A 338 -22.05 15.28 13.01
C ARG A 338 -21.05 14.72 14.01
N ALA A 339 -20.63 13.46 13.84
CA ALA A 339 -19.63 12.84 14.71
C ALA A 339 -18.29 13.60 14.69
N LEU A 340 -17.82 14.02 13.50
CA LEU A 340 -16.59 14.79 13.37
C LEU A 340 -16.69 16.19 13.99
N HIS A 341 -17.83 16.87 13.87
CA HIS A 341 -18.03 18.16 14.54
C HIS A 341 -17.95 18.01 16.06
N LEU A 342 -18.63 17.00 16.63
CA LEU A 342 -18.58 16.73 18.07
C LEU A 342 -17.14 16.46 18.55
N LEU A 343 -16.41 15.58 17.85
CA LEU A 343 -15.02 15.24 18.21
C LEU A 343 -14.03 16.40 18.08
N ARG A 344 -14.28 17.35 17.17
CA ARG A 344 -13.41 18.52 16.95
C ARG A 344 -13.74 19.69 17.87
N HIS A 345 -14.96 19.79 18.39
CA HIS A 345 -15.34 20.83 19.36
C HIS A 345 -14.94 20.49 20.80
N THR A 346 -14.65 19.22 21.10
CA THR A 346 -14.17 18.77 22.42
C THR A 346 -12.65 18.90 22.63
N ARG A 347 -11.94 19.64 21.76
CA ARG A 347 -10.49 19.90 21.86
C ARG A 347 -10.21 21.39 21.75
#